data_AF-A0A2M8BFQ2-F1
#
_entry.id   AF-A0A2M8BFQ2-F1
#
_cell.length_a   1.000
_cell.length_b   1.000
_cell.length_c   1.000
_cell.angle_alpha   90.00
_cell.angle_beta   90.00
_cell.angle_gamma   90.00
#
_symmetry.space_group_name_H-M   'P 1'
#
loop_
_entity.id
_entity.type
_entity.pdbx_description
1 polymer ?
#
loop_
_entity_poly.entity_id
_entity_poly.type
_entity_poly.pdbx_seq_one_letter_code
_entity_poly.pdbx_strand_id
1 'polypeptide(L)'
;MSMPPSSHETSQDDSLIVYPSLFPIKVMGLKVAGLVQTVTHIAAQFDPNFDATTVELRESKGGKYLGVTITITATSRAQLDEIYRTLSTHPMVKVVL
;
A
#
# COMPACT_ATOMS: atom_id res chain seq x y z
N MET A 1 5.60 -49.76 7.10
CA MET A 1 5.21 -48.55 7.86
C MET A 1 5.44 -47.34 6.95
N SER A 2 4.39 -46.60 6.63
CA SER A 2 4.47 -45.34 5.86
C SER A 2 4.12 -44.18 6.78
N MET A 3 5.05 -43.23 6.97
CA MET A 3 4.89 -41.83 7.42
C MET A 3 6.22 -41.08 7.08
N PRO A 4 6.25 -39.75 6.91
CA PRO A 4 5.81 -38.98 5.74
C PRO A 4 6.94 -37.99 5.27
N PRO A 5 6.70 -36.99 4.39
CA PRO A 5 7.72 -36.43 3.48
C PRO A 5 8.67 -35.38 4.08
N SER A 6 9.81 -35.23 3.40
CA SER A 6 10.86 -34.22 3.62
C SER A 6 10.33 -32.78 3.67
N SER A 7 10.88 -32.05 4.66
CA SER A 7 11.21 -30.62 4.68
C SER A 7 10.25 -29.66 3.97
N HIS A 8 9.39 -29.02 4.77
CA HIS A 8 8.93 -27.65 4.50
C HIS A 8 10.13 -26.70 4.58
N GLU A 9 10.90 -26.59 3.49
CA GLU A 9 11.76 -25.45 3.22
C GLU A 9 11.08 -24.58 2.17
N THR A 10 10.38 -23.55 2.64
CA THR A 10 10.41 -22.26 1.95
C THR A 10 10.28 -21.22 3.03
N SER A 11 11.45 -20.88 3.53
CA SER A 11 11.82 -19.77 4.38
C SER A 11 10.73 -18.72 4.56
N GLN A 12 10.41 -18.49 5.82
CA GLN A 12 10.04 -17.18 6.31
C GLN A 12 11.13 -16.19 5.88
N ASP A 13 11.04 -15.65 4.66
CA ASP A 13 11.73 -14.42 4.33
C ASP A 13 10.89 -13.26 4.87
N ASP A 14 10.91 -13.18 6.19
CA ASP A 14 10.39 -12.11 7.00
C ASP A 14 11.36 -10.91 6.82
N SER A 15 11.19 -10.12 5.75
CA SER A 15 11.82 -8.80 5.49
C SER A 15 13.07 -8.70 4.59
N LEU A 16 13.02 -9.14 3.32
CA LEU A 16 13.98 -8.70 2.28
C LEU A 16 13.79 -7.26 1.75
N ILE A 17 12.83 -6.48 2.28
CA ILE A 17 12.69 -5.08 1.87
C ILE A 17 13.86 -4.29 2.47
N VAL A 18 14.79 -3.84 1.63
CA VAL A 18 15.89 -2.95 2.02
C VAL A 18 15.33 -1.55 2.20
N TYR A 19 15.52 -0.98 3.38
CA TYR A 19 15.10 0.38 3.70
C TYR A 19 16.31 1.33 3.71
N PRO A 20 16.15 2.61 3.27
CA PRO A 20 14.95 3.17 2.68
C PRO A 20 14.76 2.71 1.21
N SER A 21 13.52 2.45 0.81
CA SER A 21 13.15 2.13 -0.58
C SER A 21 11.85 2.80 -1.00
N LEU A 22 11.73 3.09 -2.29
CA LEU A 22 10.49 3.62 -2.85
C LEU A 22 9.52 2.45 -3.08
N PHE A 23 8.38 2.50 -2.42
CA PHE A 23 7.37 1.46 -2.47
C PHE A 23 6.05 2.02 -3.05
N PRO A 24 5.59 1.51 -4.20
CA PRO A 24 4.30 1.89 -4.75
C PRO A 24 3.18 1.18 -3.99
N ILE A 25 2.25 1.95 -3.41
CA ILE A 25 1.06 1.46 -2.73
C ILE A 25 -0.15 1.82 -3.58
N LYS A 26 -0.93 0.81 -3.97
CA LYS A 26 -2.12 1.00 -4.78
C LYS A 26 -3.37 0.92 -3.91
N VAL A 27 -4.04 2.05 -3.78
CA VAL A 27 -5.28 2.20 -3.03
C VAL A 27 -6.45 2.18 -4.01
N MET A 28 -7.42 1.30 -3.81
CA MET A 28 -8.71 1.36 -4.52
C MET A 28 -9.78 1.83 -3.56
N GLY A 29 -10.48 2.91 -3.95
CA GLY A 29 -11.58 3.48 -3.19
C GLY A 29 -12.74 3.89 -4.07
N LEU A 30 -13.78 4.45 -3.46
CA LEU A 30 -14.87 5.09 -4.21
C LEU A 30 -14.36 6.34 -4.91
N LYS A 31 -14.82 6.61 -6.14
CA LYS A 31 -14.46 7.84 -6.88
C LYS A 31 -15.15 9.05 -6.25
N VAL A 32 -14.54 9.61 -5.21
CA VAL A 32 -14.97 10.84 -4.53
C VAL A 32 -13.81 11.82 -4.49
N ALA A 33 -14.11 13.13 -4.57
CA ALA A 33 -13.09 14.18 -4.59
C ALA A 33 -12.12 14.12 -3.39
N GLY A 34 -12.58 13.60 -2.26
CA GLY A 34 -11.77 13.44 -1.05
C GLY A 34 -10.77 12.28 -1.07
N LEU A 35 -10.93 11.25 -1.92
CA LEU A 35 -10.08 10.05 -1.85
C LEU A 35 -8.61 10.39 -2.09
N VAL A 36 -8.33 11.12 -3.18
CA VAL A 36 -6.95 11.47 -3.56
C VAL A 36 -6.32 12.36 -2.49
N GLN A 37 -7.03 13.40 -2.04
CA GLN A 37 -6.55 14.28 -0.97
C GLN A 37 -6.27 13.53 0.32
N THR A 38 -7.14 12.62 0.75
CA THR A 38 -6.92 11.79 1.93
C THR A 38 -5.66 10.93 1.75
N VAL A 39 -5.54 10.22 0.63
CA VAL A 39 -4.42 9.31 0.40
C VAL A 39 -3.09 10.07 0.35
N THR A 40 -3.04 11.22 -0.35
CA THR A 40 -1.82 12.05 -0.40
C THR A 40 -1.50 12.70 0.95
N HIS A 41 -2.51 13.10 1.72
CA HIS A 41 -2.33 13.65 3.06
C HIS A 41 -1.81 12.59 4.04
N ILE A 42 -2.31 11.36 3.96
CA ILE A 42 -1.77 10.21 4.72
C ILE A 42 -0.31 10.00 4.29
N ALA A 43 -0.04 9.85 3.00
CA ALA A 43 1.31 9.63 2.49
C ALA A 43 2.32 10.70 2.97
N ALA A 44 1.94 11.98 2.89
CA ALA A 44 2.77 13.10 3.33
C ALA A 44 3.01 13.14 4.86
N GLN A 45 2.12 12.57 5.67
CA GLN A 45 2.34 12.44 7.11
C GLN A 45 3.39 11.38 7.45
N PHE A 46 3.46 10.31 6.64
CA PHE A 46 4.41 9.21 6.84
C PHE A 46 5.73 9.39 6.10
N ASP A 47 5.72 10.19 5.04
CA ASP A 47 6.89 10.49 4.22
C ASP A 47 6.92 12.01 3.92
N PRO A 48 7.81 12.78 4.57
CA PRO A 48 7.94 14.21 4.33
C PRO A 48 8.53 14.55 2.95
N ASN A 49 9.16 13.59 2.27
CA ASN A 49 9.64 13.70 0.88
C ASN A 49 8.60 13.19 -0.13
N PHE A 50 7.39 12.85 0.32
CA PHE A 50 6.34 12.36 -0.56
C PHE A 50 6.00 13.39 -1.63
N ASP A 51 6.10 12.97 -2.89
CA ASP A 51 5.79 13.82 -4.02
C ASP A 51 4.39 13.48 -4.57
N ALA A 52 3.44 14.39 -4.34
CA ALA A 52 2.06 14.23 -4.79
C ALA A 52 1.89 14.28 -6.32
N THR A 53 2.91 14.68 -7.08
CA THR A 53 2.87 14.66 -8.56
C THR A 53 3.13 13.26 -9.12
N THR A 54 3.75 12.37 -8.33
CA THR A 54 3.96 10.95 -8.68
C THR A 54 2.69 10.10 -8.52
N VAL A 55 1.59 10.71 -8.07
CA VAL A 55 0.32 10.01 -7.82
C VAL A 55 -0.34 9.65 -9.14
N GLU A 56 -0.50 8.37 -9.39
CA GLU A 56 -1.22 7.89 -10.55
C GLU A 56 -2.69 7.61 -10.21
N LEU A 57 -3.59 8.19 -11.00
CA LEU A 57 -5.03 8.00 -10.86
C LEU A 57 -5.54 7.12 -11.99
N ARG A 58 -6.15 6.00 -11.64
CA ARG A 58 -6.74 5.06 -12.59
C ARG A 58 -8.22 4.87 -12.31
N GLU A 59 -9.05 5.34 -13.22
CA GLU A 59 -10.48 5.08 -13.14
C GLU A 59 -10.79 3.60 -13.40
N SER A 60 -11.70 3.04 -12.61
CA SER A 60 -12.21 1.70 -12.87
C SER A 60 -13.17 1.69 -14.06
N LYS A 61 -13.25 0.55 -14.75
CA LYS A 61 -14.04 0.34 -15.97
C LYS A 61 -15.52 0.70 -15.82
N GLY A 62 -16.06 0.70 -14.59
CA GLY A 62 -17.44 1.06 -14.29
C GLY A 62 -17.65 2.45 -13.68
N GLY A 63 -16.62 3.29 -13.58
CA GLY A 63 -16.70 4.67 -13.05
C GLY A 63 -17.01 4.82 -11.55
N LYS A 64 -17.34 3.72 -10.85
CA LYS A 64 -17.65 3.71 -9.41
C LYS A 64 -16.40 3.81 -8.52
N TYR A 65 -15.29 3.27 -8.98
CA TYR A 65 -14.05 3.16 -8.20
C TYR A 65 -12.91 3.95 -8.84
N LEU A 66 -12.03 4.47 -8.00
CA LEU A 66 -10.80 5.13 -8.37
C LEU A 66 -9.64 4.36 -7.74
N GLY A 67 -8.71 3.91 -8.58
CA GLY A 67 -7.39 3.46 -8.17
C GLY A 67 -6.47 4.66 -8.02
N VAL A 68 -5.79 4.75 -6.89
CA VAL A 68 -4.80 5.78 -6.57
C VAL A 68 -3.52 5.03 -6.25
N THR A 69 -2.51 5.13 -7.10
CA THR A 69 -1.18 4.59 -6.82
C THR A 69 -0.32 5.73 -6.29
N ILE A 70 0.19 5.56 -5.08
CA ILE A 70 1.14 6.50 -4.47
C ILE A 70 2.49 5.81 -4.31
N THR A 71 3.58 6.55 -4.50
CA THR A 71 4.92 6.03 -4.23
C THR A 71 5.42 6.67 -2.95
N ILE A 72 5.69 5.87 -1.92
CA ILE A 72 6.20 6.35 -0.64
C ILE A 72 7.59 5.79 -0.36
N THR A 73 8.41 6.55 0.35
CA THR A 73 9.71 6.13 0.85
C THR A 73 9.48 5.30 2.10
N ALA A 74 9.47 3.99 1.91
CA ALA A 74 9.45 3.04 2.99
C ALA A 74 10.81 3.13 3.71
N THR A 75 10.81 3.59 4.96
CA THR A 75 12.00 3.66 5.81
C THR A 75 12.04 2.51 6.82
N SER A 76 10.90 1.85 7.05
CA SER A 76 10.79 0.71 7.96
C SER A 76 9.51 -0.08 7.67
N ARG A 77 9.52 -1.38 8.03
CA ARG A 77 8.32 -2.24 7.93
C ARG A 77 7.17 -1.70 8.77
N ALA A 78 7.45 -1.19 9.96
CA ALA A 78 6.43 -0.62 10.85
C ALA A 78 5.73 0.61 10.22
N GLN A 79 6.47 1.46 9.52
CA GLN A 79 5.90 2.60 8.79
C GLN A 79 4.98 2.12 7.67
N LEU A 80 5.42 1.13 6.87
CA LEU A 80 4.57 0.52 5.85
C LEU A 80 3.29 -0.06 6.46
N ASP A 81 3.41 -0.89 7.50
CA ASP A 81 2.26 -1.50 8.17
C ASP A 81 1.28 -0.44 8.68
N GLU A 82 1.78 0.64 9.28
CA GLU A 82 0.96 1.74 9.76
C GLU A 82 0.27 2.50 8.62
N ILE A 83 0.94 2.71 7.48
CA ILE A 83 0.33 3.28 6.27
C ILE A 83 -0.79 2.37 5.76
N TYR A 84 -0.51 1.08 5.56
CA TYR A 84 -1.49 0.10 5.09
C TYR A 84 -2.70 0.02 6.03
N ARG A 85 -2.48 0.03 7.35
CA ARG A 85 -3.54 0.03 8.36
C ARG A 85 -4.36 1.33 8.33
N THR A 86 -3.71 2.48 8.24
CA THR A 86 -4.39 3.79 8.19
C THR A 86 -5.24 3.91 6.93
N LEU A 87 -4.71 3.48 5.78
CA LEU A 87 -5.45 3.48 4.52
C LEU A 87 -6.62 2.49 4.57
N SER A 88 -6.39 1.25 5.03
CA SER A 88 -7.40 0.20 5.08
C SER A 88 -8.55 0.49 6.05
N THR A 89 -8.27 1.19 7.15
CA THR A 89 -9.30 1.63 8.11
C THR A 89 -10.11 2.85 7.63
N HIS A 90 -9.66 3.52 6.56
CA HIS A 90 -10.33 4.71 6.07
C HIS A 90 -11.64 4.35 5.32
N PRO A 91 -12.79 4.96 5.64
CA PRO A 91 -14.10 4.57 5.10
C PRO A 91 -14.24 4.70 3.58
N MET A 92 -13.40 5.54 2.96
CA MET A 92 -13.37 5.77 1.51
C MET A 92 -12.53 4.73 0.75
N VAL A 93 -11.65 4.01 1.46
CA VAL A 93 -10.79 2.97 0.90
C VAL A 93 -11.52 1.63 0.96
N LYS A 94 -11.38 0.84 -0.10
CA LYS A 94 -11.97 -0.50 -0.21
C LYS A 94 -10.91 -1.59 -0.20
N VAL A 95 -9.80 -1.35 -0.89
CA VAL A 95 -8.70 -2.30 -1.02
C VAL A 95 -7.40 -1.52 -1.05
N VAL A 96 -6.37 -2.03 -0.38
CA VAL A 96 -4.98 -1.56 -0.51
C VAL A 96 -4.15 -2.75 -0.97
N LEU A 97 -3.30 -2.53 -1.97
CA LEU A 97 -2.42 -3.52 -2.60
C LEU A 97 -1.00 -2.99 -2.58
#